data_AF-A0A2H1JN73-F1
#
_entry.id   AF-A0A2H1JN73-F1
#
_cell.length_a   1.000
_cell.length_b   1.000
_cell.length_c   1.000
_cell.angle_alpha   90.00
_cell.angle_beta   90.00
_cell.angle_gamma   90.00
#
_symmetry.space_group_name_H-M   'P 1'
#
loop_
_entity.id
_entity.type
_entity.pdbx_description
1 polymer ?
#
loop_
_entity_poly.entity_id
_entity_poly.type
_entity_poly.pdbx_seq_one_letter_code
_entity_poly.pdbx_strand_id
1 'polypeptide(L)'
;MVWFIVGACVLALVVLALFLTLLRFNQLSMARSLCDEAKRQLLVELRGRHALVPAYIGTLQQVTTQDLSSVELALASAERAPFGPRGAAAESALTRAVDDAAQIPSQIGDRAIATDSSLAMQASPSEELDTTISLLHGQLNVLTDRILSGARIYNTNVDLYHRQRERVVSRLFQNVFKAREPFTEAQPQQTFTEAQPQQQSGAQDQSGPAGS
;
A
#
# COMPACT_ATOMS: atom_id res chain seq x y z
N MET A 1 42.17 -8.41 46.47
CA MET A 1 42.17 -9.20 45.22
C MET A 1 40.75 -9.35 44.64
N VAL A 2 39.82 -10.01 45.35
CA VAL A 2 38.46 -10.30 44.85
C VAL A 2 37.68 -9.05 44.43
N TRP A 3 37.70 -7.98 45.23
CA TRP A 3 37.01 -6.71 44.90
C TRP A 3 37.50 -6.05 43.61
N PHE A 4 38.79 -6.15 43.29
CA PHE A 4 39.34 -5.63 42.04
C PHE A 4 38.88 -6.44 40.83
N ILE A 5 38.82 -7.77 40.98
CA ILE A 5 38.31 -8.68 39.94
C ILE A 5 36.83 -8.41 39.70
N VAL A 6 36.04 -8.29 40.77
CA VAL A 6 34.61 -7.95 40.69
C VAL A 6 34.42 -6.59 40.03
N GLY A 7 35.19 -5.57 40.43
CA GLY A 7 35.14 -4.24 39.82
C GLY A 7 35.47 -4.26 38.31
N ALA A 8 36.50 -5.00 37.92
CA ALA A 8 36.89 -5.15 36.52
C ALA A 8 35.81 -5.89 35.69
N CYS A 9 35.21 -6.95 36.24
CA CYS A 9 34.10 -7.67 35.58
C CYS A 9 32.86 -6.78 35.40
N VAL A 10 32.50 -5.99 36.41
CA VAL A 10 31.38 -5.05 36.32
C VAL A 10 31.67 -3.97 35.27
N LEU A 11 32.87 -3.40 35.27
CA LEU A 11 33.27 -2.41 34.27
C LEU A 11 33.22 -2.99 32.84
N ALA A 12 33.73 -4.21 32.65
CA ALA A 12 33.68 -4.89 31.35
C ALA A 12 32.24 -5.12 30.87
N LEU A 13 31.33 -5.54 31.77
CA LEU A 13 29.91 -5.70 31.45
C LEU A 13 29.24 -4.37 31.06
N VAL A 14 29.57 -3.28 31.76
CA VAL A 14 29.04 -1.95 31.44
C VAL A 14 29.53 -1.47 30.07
N VAL A 15 30.81 -1.65 29.76
CA VAL A 15 31.37 -1.28 28.45
C VAL A 15 30.73 -2.11 27.34
N LEU A 16 30.55 -3.42 27.55
CA LEU A 16 29.88 -4.30 26.59
C LEU A 16 28.42 -3.89 26.38
N ALA A 17 27.69 -3.57 27.44
CA ALA A 17 26.31 -3.10 27.35
C ALA A 17 26.22 -1.77 26.57
N LEU A 18 27.11 -0.82 26.86
CA LEU A 18 27.19 0.45 26.14
C LEU A 18 27.46 0.24 24.65
N PHE A 19 28.44 -0.61 24.32
CA PHE A 19 28.76 -0.93 22.93
C PHE A 19 27.55 -1.53 22.20
N LEU A 20 26.87 -2.51 22.80
CA LEU A 20 25.66 -3.10 22.22
C LEU A 20 24.56 -2.06 22.01
N THR A 21 24.35 -1.13 22.94
CA THR A 21 23.36 -0.06 22.77
C THR A 21 23.69 0.87 21.61
N LEU A 22 24.96 1.27 21.44
CA LEU A 22 25.39 2.13 20.35
C LEU A 22 25.21 1.47 18.98
N LEU A 23 25.58 0.18 18.87
CA LEU A 23 25.38 -0.59 17.63
C LEU A 23 23.89 -0.66 17.28
N ARG A 24 23.01 -0.90 18.26
CA ARG A 24 21.56 -0.96 18.02
C ARG A 24 20.98 0.38 17.65
N PHE A 25 21.40 1.47 18.29
CA PHE A 25 20.97 2.82 17.94
C PHE A 25 21.29 3.15 16.48
N ASN A 26 22.52 2.82 16.03
CA ASN A 26 22.92 3.07 14.64
C ASN A 26 22.06 2.26 13.65
N GLN A 27 21.85 0.97 13.93
CA GLN A 27 21.01 0.15 13.05
C GLN A 27 19.56 0.68 12.96
N LEU A 28 19.00 1.15 14.08
CA LEU A 28 17.64 1.68 14.12
C LEU A 28 17.54 3.05 13.40
N SER A 29 18.59 3.87 13.50
CA SER A 29 18.73 5.11 12.72
C SER A 29 18.80 4.83 11.21
N MET A 30 19.59 3.83 10.81
CA MET A 30 19.67 3.39 9.42
C MET A 30 18.31 2.88 8.90
N ALA A 31 17.63 2.02 9.66
CA ALA A 31 16.30 1.52 9.31
C ALA A 31 15.27 2.66 9.16
N ARG A 32 15.36 3.69 10.02
CA ARG A 32 14.54 4.90 9.92
C ARG A 32 14.77 5.64 8.60
N SER A 33 16.04 5.84 8.24
CA SER A 33 16.44 6.50 6.99
C SER A 33 15.93 5.74 5.76
N LEU A 34 16.04 4.41 5.74
CA LEU A 34 15.51 3.57 4.66
C LEU A 34 14.00 3.71 4.50
N CYS A 35 13.26 3.79 5.61
CA CYS A 35 11.83 4.05 5.56
C CYS A 35 11.50 5.45 5.02
N ASP A 36 12.29 6.47 5.37
CA ASP A 36 12.11 7.84 4.89
C ASP A 36 12.40 7.97 3.39
N GLU A 37 13.46 7.32 2.92
CA GLU A 37 13.82 7.31 1.50
C GLU A 37 12.76 6.57 0.67
N ALA A 38 12.35 5.37 1.10
CA ALA A 38 11.28 4.63 0.43
C ALA A 38 9.96 5.42 0.39
N LYS A 39 9.61 6.12 1.49
CA LYS A 39 8.45 7.02 1.53
C LYS A 39 8.60 8.17 0.53
N ARG A 40 9.78 8.77 0.44
CA ARG A 40 10.04 9.88 -0.48
C ARG A 40 9.90 9.45 -1.93
N GLN A 41 10.44 8.29 -2.30
CA GLN A 41 10.32 7.71 -3.63
C GLN A 41 8.86 7.45 -3.99
N LEU A 42 8.10 6.83 -3.09
CA LEU A 42 6.68 6.59 -3.27
C LEU A 42 5.89 7.90 -3.47
N LEU A 43 6.17 8.94 -2.69
CA LEU A 43 5.53 10.25 -2.83
C LEU A 43 5.81 10.93 -4.17
N VAL A 44 6.96 10.69 -4.79
CA VAL A 44 7.27 11.23 -6.12
C VAL A 44 6.37 10.57 -7.16
N GLU A 45 6.22 9.25 -7.11
CA GLU A 45 5.37 8.49 -8.03
C GLU A 45 3.88 8.86 -7.84
N LEU A 46 3.40 9.02 -6.60
CA LEU A 46 2.03 9.51 -6.32
C LEU A 46 1.79 10.88 -6.97
N ARG A 47 2.70 11.83 -6.77
CA ARG A 47 2.58 13.18 -7.35
C ARG A 47 2.65 13.15 -8.88
N GLY A 48 3.50 12.29 -9.45
CA GLY A 48 3.58 12.09 -10.89
C GLY A 48 2.24 11.63 -11.45
N ARG A 49 1.55 10.74 -10.74
CA ARG A 49 0.22 10.26 -11.13
C ARG A 49 -0.82 11.37 -11.02
N HIS A 50 -0.86 12.08 -9.88
CA HIS A 50 -1.80 13.19 -9.67
C HIS A 50 -1.63 14.30 -10.71
N ALA A 51 -0.41 14.56 -11.18
CA ALA A 51 -0.14 15.53 -12.23
C ALA A 51 -0.62 15.07 -13.62
N LEU A 52 -0.65 13.77 -13.90
CA LEU A 52 -1.03 13.22 -15.20
C LEU A 52 -2.54 13.02 -15.36
N VAL A 53 -3.27 12.75 -14.26
CA VAL A 53 -4.72 12.50 -14.30
C VAL A 53 -5.53 13.67 -14.89
N PRO A 54 -5.27 14.96 -14.57
CA PRO A 54 -5.99 16.07 -15.19
C PRO A 54 -5.83 16.13 -16.72
N ALA A 55 -4.65 15.80 -17.23
CA ALA A 55 -4.42 15.72 -18.67
C ALA A 55 -5.25 14.60 -19.30
N TYR A 56 -5.35 13.45 -18.63
CA TYR A 56 -6.20 12.33 -19.08
C TYR A 56 -7.69 12.70 -19.10
N ILE A 57 -8.19 13.32 -18.03
CA ILE A 57 -9.58 13.81 -17.95
C ILE A 57 -9.86 14.81 -19.08
N GLY A 58 -8.96 15.78 -19.29
CA GLY A 58 -9.11 16.78 -20.35
C GLY A 58 -9.17 16.16 -21.75
N THR A 59 -8.39 15.11 -22.03
CA THR A 59 -8.47 14.37 -23.30
C THR A 59 -9.76 13.56 -23.44
N LEU A 60 -10.24 12.93 -22.36
CA LEU A 60 -11.52 12.20 -22.38
C LEU A 60 -12.71 13.15 -22.63
N GLN A 61 -12.72 14.33 -22.03
CA GLN A 61 -13.79 15.33 -22.23
C GLN A 61 -13.92 15.79 -23.69
N GLN A 62 -12.87 15.66 -24.51
CA GLN A 62 -12.94 15.98 -25.94
C GLN A 62 -13.66 14.90 -26.76
N VAL A 63 -13.67 13.66 -26.26
CA VAL A 63 -14.22 12.49 -26.97
C VAL A 63 -15.59 12.08 -26.41
N THR A 64 -15.86 12.35 -25.13
CA THR A 64 -17.11 11.97 -24.47
C THR A 64 -17.81 13.14 -23.79
N THR A 65 -19.15 13.07 -23.75
CA THR A 65 -20.01 13.93 -22.92
C THR A 65 -20.36 13.30 -21.58
N GLN A 66 -19.77 12.13 -21.27
CA GLN A 66 -20.03 11.38 -20.05
C GLN A 66 -19.48 12.09 -18.80
N ASP A 67 -20.13 11.85 -17.68
CA ASP A 67 -19.76 12.45 -16.40
C ASP A 67 -18.44 11.87 -15.86
N LEU A 68 -17.41 12.73 -15.77
CA LEU A 68 -16.08 12.39 -15.24
C LEU A 68 -15.89 12.92 -13.80
N SER A 69 -16.95 13.41 -13.17
CA SER A 69 -16.90 13.92 -11.79
C SER A 69 -16.43 12.88 -10.78
N SER A 70 -16.64 11.59 -11.05
CA SER A 70 -16.14 10.49 -10.21
C SER A 70 -14.62 10.46 -10.17
N VAL A 71 -13.95 10.64 -11.32
CA VAL A 71 -12.48 10.65 -11.43
C VAL A 71 -11.91 11.92 -10.77
N GLU A 72 -12.54 13.07 -11.00
CA GLU A 72 -12.15 14.33 -10.37
C GLU A 72 -12.28 14.29 -8.85
N LEU A 73 -13.39 13.74 -8.34
CA LEU A 73 -13.60 13.55 -6.90
C LEU A 73 -12.58 12.59 -6.31
N ALA A 74 -12.30 11.48 -7.00
CA ALA A 74 -11.30 10.50 -6.58
C ALA A 74 -9.90 11.13 -6.53
N LEU A 75 -9.53 11.93 -7.55
CA LEU A 75 -8.26 12.66 -7.58
C LEU A 75 -8.16 13.65 -6.42
N ALA A 76 -9.19 14.48 -6.22
CA ALA A 76 -9.23 15.43 -5.11
C ALA A 76 -9.16 14.73 -3.74
N SER A 77 -9.73 13.52 -3.63
CA SER A 77 -9.62 12.70 -2.42
C SER A 77 -8.18 12.18 -2.20
N ALA A 78 -7.51 11.74 -3.27
CA ALA A 78 -6.15 11.22 -3.24
C ALA A 78 -5.12 12.31 -2.90
N GLU A 79 -5.25 13.50 -3.49
CA GLU A 79 -4.36 14.63 -3.22
C GLU A 79 -4.46 15.14 -1.77
N ARG A 80 -5.66 15.10 -1.18
CA ARG A 80 -5.90 15.55 0.20
C ARG A 80 -5.61 14.47 1.24
N ALA A 81 -5.52 13.21 0.83
CA ALA A 81 -5.35 12.11 1.77
C ALA A 81 -3.97 12.14 2.43
N PRO A 82 -3.88 11.97 3.76
CA PRO A 82 -2.59 11.86 4.42
C PRO A 82 -1.90 10.56 4.02
N PHE A 83 -0.57 10.61 3.93
CA PHE A 83 0.23 9.41 3.69
C PHE A 83 0.01 8.38 4.81
N GLY A 84 -0.39 7.17 4.44
CA GLY A 84 -0.72 6.08 5.36
C GLY A 84 -1.89 5.27 4.80
N PRO A 85 -2.65 4.56 5.66
CA PRO A 85 -3.74 3.69 5.20
C PRO A 85 -4.85 4.43 4.46
N ARG A 86 -5.14 5.69 4.85
CA ARG A 86 -6.12 6.54 4.16
C ARG A 86 -5.64 6.96 2.77
N GLY A 87 -4.36 7.30 2.62
CA GLY A 87 -3.75 7.58 1.33
C GLY A 87 -3.78 6.37 0.40
N ALA A 88 -3.47 5.18 0.92
CA ALA A 88 -3.54 3.94 0.14
C ALA A 88 -4.98 3.62 -0.34
N ALA A 89 -5.98 3.85 0.52
CA ALA A 89 -7.38 3.68 0.14
C ALA A 89 -7.82 4.69 -0.94
N ALA A 90 -7.39 5.95 -0.83
CA ALA A 90 -7.69 6.98 -1.82
C ALA A 90 -7.01 6.69 -3.18
N GLU A 91 -5.77 6.20 -3.19
CA GLU A 91 -5.10 5.75 -4.41
C GLU A 91 -5.81 4.56 -5.06
N SER A 92 -6.28 3.60 -4.27
CA SER A 92 -7.07 2.45 -4.72
C SER A 92 -8.39 2.89 -5.36
N ALA A 93 -9.06 3.89 -4.77
CA ALA A 93 -10.28 4.47 -5.32
C ALA A 93 -10.01 5.23 -6.63
N LEU A 94 -8.89 5.97 -6.72
CA LEU A 94 -8.47 6.66 -7.94
C LEU A 94 -8.16 5.67 -9.08
N THR A 95 -7.49 4.55 -8.78
CA THR A 95 -7.26 3.49 -9.77
C THR A 95 -8.56 2.97 -10.34
N ARG A 96 -9.52 2.60 -9.48
CA ARG A 96 -10.83 2.13 -9.92
C ARG A 96 -11.55 3.15 -10.81
N ALA A 97 -11.55 4.43 -10.42
CA ALA A 97 -12.20 5.48 -11.20
C ALA A 97 -11.54 5.69 -12.59
N VAL A 98 -10.21 5.63 -12.67
CA VAL A 98 -9.47 5.72 -13.94
C VAL A 98 -9.72 4.50 -14.82
N ASP A 99 -9.76 3.31 -14.25
CA ASP A 99 -10.02 2.07 -14.99
C ASP A 99 -11.45 2.01 -15.52
N ASP A 100 -12.42 2.50 -14.74
CA ASP A 100 -13.82 2.65 -15.20
C ASP A 100 -13.92 3.66 -16.35
N ALA A 101 -13.20 4.79 -16.27
CA ALA A 101 -13.16 5.80 -17.32
C ALA A 101 -12.49 5.29 -18.61
N ALA A 102 -11.52 4.37 -18.50
CA ALA A 102 -10.86 3.76 -19.65
C ALA A 102 -11.77 2.83 -20.48
N GLN A 103 -12.93 2.43 -19.94
CA GLN A 103 -13.93 1.64 -20.67
C GLN A 103 -14.86 2.51 -21.54
N ILE A 104 -14.79 3.84 -21.42
CA ILE A 104 -15.66 4.76 -22.18
C ILE A 104 -15.28 4.78 -23.68
N PRO A 105 -14.00 4.96 -24.07
CA PRO A 105 -13.61 5.00 -25.48
C PRO A 105 -13.90 3.70 -26.23
N SER A 106 -13.73 2.53 -25.58
CA SER A 106 -14.02 1.24 -26.21
C SER A 106 -15.50 1.06 -26.56
N GLN A 107 -16.42 1.57 -25.72
CA GLN A 107 -17.86 1.55 -26.00
C GLN A 107 -18.25 2.47 -27.17
N ILE A 108 -17.52 3.58 -27.36
CA ILE A 108 -17.77 4.52 -28.47
C ILE A 108 -17.25 3.93 -29.79
N GLY A 109 -16.06 3.34 -29.77
CA GLY A 109 -15.47 2.67 -30.93
C GLY A 109 -16.34 1.54 -31.49
N ASP A 110 -16.85 0.66 -30.62
CA ASP A 110 -17.74 -0.45 -31.03
C ASP A 110 -19.04 0.05 -31.68
N ARG A 111 -19.56 1.21 -31.24
CA ARG A 111 -20.77 1.82 -31.79
C ARG A 111 -20.53 2.49 -33.14
N ALA A 112 -19.38 3.14 -33.32
CA ALA A 112 -19.03 3.82 -34.57
C ALA A 112 -18.69 2.83 -35.70
N ILE A 113 -17.97 1.75 -35.38
CA ILE A 113 -17.62 0.70 -36.35
C ILE A 113 -18.87 -0.04 -36.86
N ALA A 114 -19.91 -0.19 -36.04
CA ALA A 114 -21.18 -0.78 -36.47
C ALA A 114 -21.95 0.09 -37.49
N THR A 115 -21.66 1.40 -37.57
CA THR A 115 -22.37 2.34 -38.45
C THR A 115 -21.61 2.76 -39.71
N ASP A 116 -20.27 2.72 -39.74
CA ASP A 116 -19.45 3.42 -40.75
C ASP A 116 -18.43 2.54 -41.49
N SER A 117 -18.82 1.33 -41.91
CA SER A 117 -17.95 0.40 -42.65
C SER A 117 -17.59 0.80 -44.09
N SER A 118 -17.61 2.09 -44.46
CA SER A 118 -17.38 2.54 -45.86
C SER A 118 -16.35 3.67 -46.09
N LEU A 119 -15.64 4.19 -45.07
CA LEU A 119 -14.72 5.32 -45.24
C LEU A 119 -13.35 5.09 -44.57
N ALA A 120 -12.64 4.05 -45.00
CA ALA A 120 -11.24 3.82 -44.62
C ALA A 120 -10.29 4.42 -45.65
N MET A 121 -9.81 5.67 -45.45
CA MET A 121 -8.59 6.14 -46.12
C MET A 121 -7.95 7.42 -45.52
N GLN A 122 -8.58 8.08 -44.55
CA GLN A 122 -7.96 9.22 -43.85
C GLN A 122 -8.06 8.94 -42.36
N ALA A 123 -6.91 8.87 -41.67
CA ALA A 123 -6.86 8.79 -40.22
C ALA A 123 -7.71 9.95 -39.68
N SER A 124 -8.88 9.62 -39.17
CA SER A 124 -9.83 10.63 -38.74
C SER A 124 -9.29 11.26 -37.46
N PRO A 125 -9.56 12.55 -37.17
CA PRO A 125 -9.09 13.21 -35.95
C PRO A 125 -9.49 12.47 -34.66
N SER A 126 -10.54 11.64 -34.70
CA SER A 126 -10.94 10.73 -33.63
C SER A 126 -9.91 9.63 -33.35
N GLU A 127 -9.25 9.08 -34.36
CA GLU A 127 -8.28 7.98 -34.23
C GLU A 127 -6.99 8.43 -33.53
N GLU A 128 -6.56 9.68 -33.75
CA GLU A 128 -5.43 10.29 -33.05
C GLU A 128 -5.73 10.50 -31.55
N LEU A 129 -6.96 10.94 -31.23
CA LEU A 129 -7.43 11.12 -29.86
C LEU A 129 -7.51 9.78 -29.12
N ASP A 130 -8.08 8.75 -29.74
CA ASP A 130 -8.15 7.41 -29.16
C ASP A 130 -6.76 6.82 -28.86
N THR A 131 -5.81 7.02 -29.79
CA THR A 131 -4.42 6.62 -29.59
C THR A 131 -3.79 7.36 -28.39
N THR A 132 -4.02 8.67 -28.30
CA THR A 132 -3.53 9.51 -27.19
C THR A 132 -4.11 9.08 -25.84
N ILE A 133 -5.41 8.80 -25.78
CA ILE A 133 -6.10 8.32 -24.57
C ILE A 133 -5.52 6.98 -24.14
N SER A 134 -5.31 6.05 -25.07
CA SER A 134 -4.70 4.74 -24.80
C SER A 134 -3.27 4.87 -24.26
N LEU A 135 -2.47 5.78 -24.83
CA LEU A 135 -1.11 6.06 -24.35
C LEU A 135 -1.11 6.65 -22.93
N LEU A 136 -1.97 7.64 -22.63
CA LEU A 136 -2.05 8.22 -21.29
C LEU A 136 -2.54 7.22 -20.24
N HIS A 137 -3.54 6.41 -20.58
CA HIS A 137 -3.99 5.33 -19.70
C HIS A 137 -2.85 4.31 -19.44
N GLY A 138 -2.11 3.93 -20.47
CA GLY A 138 -0.91 3.09 -20.33
C GLY A 138 0.15 3.69 -19.40
N GLN A 139 0.41 5.00 -19.51
CA GLN A 139 1.32 5.70 -18.59
C GLN A 139 0.80 5.69 -17.15
N LEU A 140 -0.50 5.93 -16.93
CA LEU A 140 -1.13 5.85 -15.61
C LEU A 140 -1.02 4.45 -15.00
N ASN A 141 -1.13 3.40 -15.82
CA ASN A 141 -0.95 2.01 -15.37
C ASN A 141 0.49 1.73 -14.95
N VAL A 142 1.47 2.19 -15.73
CA VAL A 142 2.90 2.09 -15.35
C VAL A 142 3.18 2.80 -14.03
N LEU A 143 2.60 3.99 -13.82
CA LEU A 143 2.72 4.69 -12.54
C LEU A 143 2.03 3.94 -11.41
N THR A 144 0.86 3.36 -11.66
CA THR A 144 0.14 2.55 -10.67
C THR A 144 0.96 1.35 -10.21
N ASP A 145 1.59 0.63 -11.14
CA ASP A 145 2.48 -0.49 -10.82
C ASP A 145 3.71 -0.05 -10.02
N ARG A 146 4.30 1.11 -10.36
CA ARG A 146 5.40 1.71 -9.60
C ARG A 146 4.98 2.10 -8.19
N ILE A 147 3.78 2.65 -8.02
CA ILE A 147 3.20 2.97 -6.72
C ILE A 147 2.99 1.70 -5.89
N LEU A 148 2.42 0.64 -6.48
CA LEU A 148 2.22 -0.65 -5.80
C LEU A 148 3.55 -1.29 -5.37
N SER A 149 4.55 -1.27 -6.24
CA SER A 149 5.90 -1.76 -5.94
C SER A 149 6.57 -0.92 -4.84
N GLY A 150 6.50 0.41 -4.95
CA GLY A 150 7.03 1.34 -3.95
C GLY A 150 6.35 1.19 -2.59
N ALA A 151 5.03 1.00 -2.56
CA ALA A 151 4.28 0.70 -1.36
C ALA A 151 4.74 -0.60 -0.69
N ARG A 152 4.96 -1.67 -1.47
CA ARG A 152 5.48 -2.94 -0.94
C ARG A 152 6.87 -2.78 -0.32
N ILE A 153 7.77 -2.05 -0.99
CA ILE A 153 9.13 -1.77 -0.49
C ILE A 153 9.06 -0.97 0.82
N TYR A 154 8.23 0.08 0.85
CA TYR A 154 8.03 0.89 2.05
C TYR A 154 7.50 0.03 3.21
N ASN A 155 6.46 -0.78 2.98
CA ASN A 155 5.86 -1.64 4.00
C ASN A 155 6.85 -2.67 4.54
N THR A 156 7.65 -3.27 3.67
CA THR A 156 8.72 -4.20 4.08
C THR A 156 9.73 -3.52 4.98
N ASN A 157 10.13 -2.28 4.67
CA ASN A 157 11.05 -1.51 5.50
C ASN A 157 10.44 -1.13 6.85
N VAL A 158 9.14 -0.78 6.87
CA VAL A 158 8.38 -0.51 8.10
C VAL A 158 8.34 -1.75 8.99
N ASP A 159 8.10 -2.94 8.43
CA ASP A 159 8.09 -4.20 9.17
C ASP A 159 9.47 -4.52 9.78
N LEU A 160 10.54 -4.36 9.00
CA LEU A 160 11.91 -4.54 9.49
C LEU A 160 12.24 -3.56 10.63
N TYR A 161 11.83 -2.30 10.48
CA TYR A 161 11.98 -1.29 11.52
C TYR A 161 11.20 -1.64 12.79
N HIS A 162 9.97 -2.15 12.67
CA HIS A 162 9.17 -2.59 13.82
C HIS A 162 9.80 -3.78 14.54
N ARG A 163 10.22 -4.82 13.81
CA ARG A 163 10.94 -5.98 14.38
C ARG A 163 12.21 -5.57 15.11
N GLN A 164 12.93 -4.57 14.59
CA GLN A 164 14.15 -4.06 15.23
C GLN A 164 13.85 -3.22 16.48
N ARG A 165 12.71 -2.50 16.49
CA ARG A 165 12.20 -1.73 17.63
C ARG A 165 11.73 -2.63 18.78
N GLU A 166 11.19 -3.81 18.49
CA GLU A 166 10.65 -4.73 19.51
C GLU A 166 11.72 -5.48 20.34
N ARG A 167 12.96 -5.50 19.87
CA ARG A 167 14.10 -6.13 20.57
C ARG A 167 14.29 -5.51 21.96
N VAL A 168 14.66 -6.35 22.93
CA VAL A 168 14.76 -5.98 24.36
C VAL A 168 15.59 -4.72 24.61
N VAL A 169 16.76 -4.61 23.98
CA VAL A 169 17.66 -3.44 24.10
C VAL A 169 17.06 -2.18 23.45
N SER A 170 16.28 -2.34 22.37
CA SER A 170 15.64 -1.25 21.65
C SER A 170 14.43 -0.67 22.39
N ARG A 171 13.83 -1.42 23.33
CA ARG A 171 12.68 -0.96 24.13
C ARG A 171 13.01 0.28 24.97
N LEU A 172 14.27 0.43 25.37
CA LEU A 172 14.79 1.61 26.08
C LEU A 172 14.67 2.91 25.26
N PHE A 173 14.58 2.81 23.93
CA PHE A 173 14.55 3.96 23.01
C PHE A 173 13.18 4.17 22.34
N GLN A 174 12.10 3.58 22.86
CA GLN A 174 10.75 3.69 22.29
C GLN A 174 10.26 5.14 22.12
N ASN A 175 10.64 6.04 23.03
CA ASN A 175 10.22 7.44 22.96
C ASN A 175 10.90 8.22 21.82
N VAL A 176 12.10 7.80 21.39
CA VAL A 176 12.88 8.45 20.32
C VAL A 176 12.49 7.89 18.95
N PHE A 177 12.18 6.59 18.90
CA PHE A 177 11.87 5.84 17.69
C PHE A 177 10.39 5.47 17.65
N LYS A 178 9.56 6.42 17.21
CA LYS A 178 8.11 6.23 17.08
C LYS A 178 7.77 5.15 16.05
N ALA A 179 6.62 4.49 16.25
CA ALA A 179 6.04 3.60 15.26
C ALA A 179 5.71 4.36 13.97
N ARG A 180 5.80 3.66 12.83
CA ARG A 180 5.43 4.16 11.51
C ARG A 180 4.23 3.39 11.01
N GLU A 181 3.29 4.09 10.39
CA GLU A 181 2.12 3.47 9.78
C GLU A 181 2.47 2.88 8.41
N PRO A 182 2.00 1.66 8.08
CA PRO A 182 2.17 1.09 6.75
C PRO A 182 1.29 1.83 5.72
N PHE A 183 1.72 1.80 4.47
CA PHE A 183 0.95 2.26 3.32
C PHE A 183 0.20 1.07 2.71
N THR A 184 -0.90 0.67 3.37
CA THR A 184 -1.78 -0.40 2.92
C THR A 184 -3.21 0.04 3.20
N GLU A 185 -4.12 -0.22 2.26
CA GLU A 185 -5.55 0.03 2.47
C GLU A 185 -5.96 -0.66 3.77
N ALA A 186 -6.59 0.07 4.69
CA ALA A 186 -7.03 -0.50 5.95
C ALA A 186 -8.05 -1.60 5.63
N GLN A 187 -7.61 -2.85 5.59
CA GLN A 187 -8.54 -3.97 5.60
C GLN A 187 -9.33 -3.82 6.89
N PRO A 188 -10.68 -3.81 6.84
CA PRO A 188 -11.45 -3.90 8.06
C PRO A 188 -10.91 -5.11 8.80
N GLN A 189 -10.33 -4.85 9.98
CA GLN A 189 -9.73 -5.87 10.81
C GLN A 189 -10.81 -6.91 11.02
N GLN A 190 -10.72 -8.03 10.28
CA GLN A 190 -11.47 -9.23 10.61
C GLN A 190 -10.83 -9.66 11.91
N THR A 191 -11.38 -9.17 13.02
CA THR A 191 -11.10 -9.67 14.35
C THR A 191 -11.40 -11.15 14.27
N PHE A 192 -10.37 -11.96 14.06
CA PHE A 192 -10.41 -13.39 14.20
C PHE A 192 -10.56 -13.63 15.71
N THR A 193 -11.75 -13.35 16.24
CA THR A 193 -12.17 -13.93 17.50
C THR A 193 -12.28 -15.41 17.20
N GLU A 194 -11.22 -16.15 17.52
CA GLU A 194 -11.25 -17.60 17.73
C GLU A 194 -12.38 -17.89 18.72
N ALA A 195 -13.61 -17.99 18.22
CA ALA A 195 -14.65 -18.76 18.86
C ALA A 195 -14.21 -20.21 18.70
N GLN A 196 -13.40 -20.67 19.65
CA GLN A 196 -13.17 -22.09 19.86
C GLN A 196 -14.55 -22.76 19.95
N PRO A 197 -14.91 -23.69 19.04
CA PRO A 197 -16.10 -24.48 19.26
C PRO A 197 -15.82 -25.34 20.50
N GLN A 198 -16.57 -25.06 21.57
CA GLN A 198 -16.65 -25.97 22.70
C GLN A 198 -16.99 -27.35 22.15
N GLN A 199 -16.04 -28.26 22.27
CA GLN A 199 -16.20 -29.65 21.90
C GLN A 199 -17.21 -30.23 22.89
N GLN A 200 -18.48 -30.18 22.50
CA GLN A 200 -19.60 -30.77 23.19
C GLN A 200 -19.43 -32.29 23.12
N SER A 201 -18.67 -32.82 24.08
CA SER A 201 -18.59 -34.25 24.36
C SER A 201 -19.93 -34.66 24.98
N GLY A 202 -20.84 -35.09 24.13
CA GLY A 202 -22.16 -35.57 24.50
C GLY A 202 -22.53 -36.78 23.65
N ALA A 203 -22.93 -37.84 24.36
CA ALA A 203 -23.56 -39.07 23.91
C ALA A 203 -22.64 -40.18 23.36
N GLN A 204 -22.47 -41.23 24.18
CA GLN A 204 -23.28 -42.43 23.96
C GLN A 204 -23.34 -43.33 25.21
N ASP A 205 -24.49 -43.29 25.87
CA ASP A 205 -25.05 -44.39 26.65
C ASP A 205 -25.06 -45.67 25.83
N GLN A 206 -24.43 -46.75 26.31
CA GLN A 206 -24.91 -48.14 26.17
C GLN A 206 -24.27 -49.02 27.24
N SER A 207 -24.93 -49.25 28.38
CA SER A 207 -24.70 -50.45 29.19
C SER A 207 -25.92 -50.84 30.06
N GLY A 208 -26.56 -51.95 29.69
CA GLY A 208 -27.46 -52.81 30.48
C GLY A 208 -28.95 -52.44 30.48
N PRO A 209 -29.89 -53.38 30.76
CA PRO A 209 -29.72 -54.79 31.19
C PRO A 209 -30.68 -55.83 30.52
N ALA A 210 -30.32 -57.12 30.58
CA ALA A 210 -31.18 -58.34 30.62
C ALA A 210 -30.23 -59.56 30.47
N GLY A 211 -30.18 -60.58 31.31
CA GLY A 211 -31.26 -61.31 31.95
C GLY A 211 -31.43 -62.66 31.23
N SER A 212 -30.63 -63.66 31.62
CA SER A 212 -30.85 -65.13 31.53
C SER A 212 -29.67 -65.85 32.16
#